data_AF-A0A1S2PJT7-F1
#
_entry.id   AF-A0A1S2PJT7-F1
#
_cell.length_a   1.000
_cell.length_b   1.000
_cell.length_c   1.000
_cell.angle_alpha   90.00
_cell.angle_beta   90.00
_cell.angle_gamma   90.00
#
_symmetry.space_group_name_H-M   'P 1'
#
loop_
_entity.id
_entity.type
_entity.pdbx_description
1 polymer ?
#
loop_
_entity_poly.entity_id
_entity_poly.type
_entity_poly.pdbx_seq_one_letter_code
_entity_poly.pdbx_strand_id
1 'polypeptide(L)'
;MGDPGLSTPNSVTWRMHGDPMMWGAGFPLTHAHADRCVDEHRLGARLVGLGLEAVPGSRAEPVAGPGARVVDEFLLRPTTHPLLIPAREVLWRRVAHLAYAALPPCAHELYGRPALAPAVVTRRLRATGGLLRGVPARPRRQLPPKHVLRAMARPGPDARPAPYKRGR
;
A
#
# COMPACT_ATOMS: atom_id res chain seq x y z
N MET A 1 -9.81 -31.37 -2.70
CA MET A 1 -9.39 -30.29 -3.62
C MET A 1 -9.25 -29.04 -2.75
N GLY A 2 -8.05 -28.79 -2.24
CA GLY A 2 -7.82 -27.83 -1.14
C GLY A 2 -7.92 -26.39 -1.62
N ASP A 3 -8.72 -25.59 -0.92
CA ASP A 3 -8.84 -24.16 -1.13
C ASP A 3 -7.42 -23.53 -1.06
N PRO A 4 -6.89 -22.92 -2.13
CA PRO A 4 -5.61 -22.24 -2.09
C PRO A 4 -5.80 -20.96 -1.29
N GLY A 5 -5.80 -21.09 0.04
CA GLY A 5 -6.08 -20.00 0.95
C GLY A 5 -5.19 -18.78 0.68
N LEU A 6 -5.70 -17.63 1.09
CA LEU A 6 -5.05 -16.30 1.15
C LEU A 6 -3.66 -16.29 1.80
N SER A 7 -3.15 -17.43 2.29
CA SER A 7 -1.83 -17.57 2.89
C SER A 7 -1.08 -18.83 2.49
N THR A 8 -1.20 -19.25 1.22
CA THR A 8 -0.33 -20.29 0.67
C THR A 8 0.99 -19.71 0.14
N PRO A 9 2.09 -20.49 0.05
CA PRO A 9 3.37 -20.06 -0.51
C PRO A 9 3.29 -19.54 -1.97
N ASN A 10 2.17 -19.78 -2.65
CA ASN A 10 1.91 -19.34 -4.03
C ASN A 10 1.17 -17.99 -4.12
N SER A 11 0.74 -17.41 -2.99
CA SER A 11 0.13 -16.07 -2.96
C SER A 11 1.16 -15.01 -3.38
N VAL A 12 0.70 -14.03 -4.15
CA VAL A 12 1.50 -12.88 -4.57
C VAL A 12 1.89 -12.05 -3.37
N THR A 13 0.96 -11.88 -2.43
CA THR A 13 1.17 -11.14 -1.18
C THR A 13 2.31 -11.77 -0.36
N TRP A 14 2.36 -13.09 -0.28
CA TRP A 14 3.44 -13.82 0.38
C TRP A 14 4.77 -13.73 -0.36
N ARG A 15 4.75 -13.86 -1.69
CA ARG A 15 5.97 -13.74 -2.51
C ARG A 15 6.59 -12.35 -2.41
N MET A 16 5.76 -11.30 -2.42
CA MET A 16 6.25 -9.93 -2.20
C MET A 16 6.91 -9.77 -0.84
N HIS A 17 6.28 -10.22 0.24
CA HIS A 17 6.79 -10.03 1.60
C HIS A 17 7.99 -10.92 1.94
N GLY A 18 8.12 -12.09 1.29
CA GLY A 18 9.23 -13.01 1.48
C GLY A 18 10.46 -12.72 0.62
N ASP A 19 10.32 -11.94 -0.46
CA ASP A 19 11.42 -11.67 -1.40
C ASP A 19 12.39 -10.59 -0.85
N PRO A 20 13.68 -10.92 -0.64
CA PRO A 20 14.69 -9.95 -0.24
C PRO A 20 14.80 -8.76 -1.20
N MET A 21 14.49 -8.94 -2.49
CA MET A 21 14.48 -7.84 -3.46
C MET A 21 13.44 -6.77 -3.15
N MET A 22 12.29 -7.12 -2.53
CA MET A 22 11.27 -6.13 -2.17
C MET A 22 11.83 -5.05 -1.22
N TRP A 23 12.81 -5.39 -0.38
CA TRP A 23 13.36 -4.49 0.63
C TRP A 23 14.53 -3.64 0.10
N GLY A 24 15.18 -4.08 -0.99
CA GLY A 24 16.37 -3.44 -1.59
C GLY A 24 16.12 -2.76 -2.94
N ALA A 25 15.42 -3.43 -3.86
CA ALA A 25 15.27 -3.01 -5.26
C ALA A 25 13.81 -2.87 -5.73
N GLY A 26 12.84 -3.38 -4.96
CA GLY A 26 11.43 -3.50 -5.35
C GLY A 26 11.13 -4.86 -5.98
N PHE A 27 9.84 -5.18 -6.13
CA PHE A 27 9.37 -6.44 -6.70
C PHE A 27 8.84 -6.21 -8.13
N PRO A 28 9.33 -6.93 -9.16
CA PRO A 28 8.84 -6.80 -10.52
C PRO A 28 7.40 -7.35 -10.61
N LEU A 29 6.43 -6.43 -10.63
CA LEU A 29 5.02 -6.76 -10.74
C LEU A 29 4.65 -7.00 -12.21
N THR A 30 4.24 -8.23 -12.55
CA THR A 30 3.68 -8.54 -13.88
C THR A 30 2.18 -8.31 -13.87
N HIS A 31 1.55 -8.19 -15.06
CA HIS A 31 0.10 -8.19 -15.15
C HIS A 31 -0.49 -9.46 -14.52
N ALA A 32 0.03 -10.66 -14.81
CA ALA A 32 -0.48 -11.86 -14.16
C ALA A 32 -0.39 -11.84 -12.60
N HIS A 33 0.67 -11.26 -12.02
CA HIS A 33 0.77 -11.10 -10.56
C HIS A 33 -0.32 -10.18 -10.00
N ALA A 34 -0.64 -9.11 -10.70
CA ALA A 34 -1.61 -8.15 -10.21
C ALA A 34 -3.07 -8.56 -10.45
N ASP A 35 -3.35 -9.43 -11.43
CA ASP A 35 -4.70 -10.03 -11.59
C ASP A 35 -4.96 -11.03 -10.46
N ARG A 36 -3.96 -11.88 -10.18
CA ARG A 36 -4.02 -12.80 -9.05
C ARG A 36 -4.18 -12.08 -7.71
N CYS A 37 -3.58 -10.89 -7.55
CA CYS A 37 -3.77 -10.06 -6.35
C CYS A 37 -5.23 -9.58 -6.20
N VAL A 38 -5.88 -9.22 -7.31
CA VAL A 38 -7.33 -8.88 -7.30
C VAL A 38 -8.15 -10.09 -6.87
N ASP A 39 -7.86 -11.28 -7.42
CA ASP A 39 -8.55 -12.51 -7.04
C ASP A 39 -8.36 -12.84 -5.56
N GLU A 40 -7.13 -12.70 -5.04
CA GLU A 40 -6.82 -12.86 -3.62
C GLU A 40 -7.66 -11.88 -2.76
N HIS A 41 -7.76 -10.60 -3.14
CA HIS A 41 -8.58 -9.63 -2.41
C HIS A 41 -10.07 -9.98 -2.43
N ARG A 42 -10.61 -10.53 -3.52
CA ARG A 42 -12.01 -10.99 -3.60
C ARG A 42 -12.28 -12.17 -2.67
N LEU A 43 -11.34 -13.10 -2.56
CA LEU A 43 -11.42 -14.18 -1.58
C LEU A 43 -11.43 -13.62 -0.16
N GLY A 44 -10.60 -12.62 0.15
CA GLY A 44 -10.58 -11.97 1.46
C GLY A 44 -11.88 -11.25 1.79
N ALA A 45 -12.45 -10.56 0.81
CA ALA A 45 -13.74 -9.87 0.95
C ALA A 45 -14.88 -10.86 1.24
N ARG A 46 -14.90 -12.03 0.60
CA ARG A 46 -15.87 -13.09 0.89
C ARG A 46 -15.77 -13.57 2.34
N LEU A 47 -14.56 -13.66 2.89
CA LEU A 47 -14.35 -14.10 4.29
C LEU A 47 -14.91 -13.10 5.31
N VAL A 48 -14.94 -11.81 4.99
CA VAL A 48 -15.54 -10.78 5.86
C VAL A 48 -17.04 -10.54 5.56
N GLY A 49 -17.65 -11.40 4.74
CA GLY A 49 -19.09 -11.35 4.43
C GLY A 49 -19.48 -10.30 3.38
N LEU A 50 -18.52 -9.73 2.64
CA LEU A 50 -18.83 -8.86 1.51
C LEU A 50 -19.24 -9.71 0.30
N GLY A 51 -20.35 -9.34 -0.33
CA GLY A 51 -20.80 -9.96 -1.59
C GLY A 51 -19.83 -9.65 -2.73
N LEU A 52 -19.57 -10.61 -3.62
CA LEU A 52 -18.63 -10.44 -4.74
C LEU A 52 -19.03 -9.32 -5.71
N GLU A 53 -20.33 -8.99 -5.76
CA GLU A 53 -20.89 -7.86 -6.51
C GLU A 53 -20.46 -6.49 -5.94
N ALA A 54 -20.15 -6.42 -4.64
CA ALA A 54 -19.65 -5.21 -4.00
C ALA A 54 -18.12 -5.06 -4.13
N VAL A 55 -17.44 -6.07 -4.68
CA VAL A 55 -15.97 -6.12 -4.76
C VAL A 55 -15.54 -6.06 -6.22
N PRO A 56 -14.74 -5.04 -6.62
CA PRO A 56 -14.28 -4.90 -7.99
C PRO A 56 -13.63 -6.18 -8.51
N GLY A 57 -14.02 -6.58 -9.73
CA GLY A 57 -13.52 -7.78 -10.38
C GLY A 57 -12.28 -7.59 -11.23
N SER A 58 -11.88 -6.33 -11.44
CA SER A 58 -10.74 -5.97 -12.25
C SER A 58 -10.03 -4.76 -11.65
N ARG A 59 -8.82 -4.47 -12.12
CA ARG A 59 -8.06 -3.27 -11.71
C ARG A 59 -8.66 -1.96 -12.22
N ALA A 60 -9.58 -2.03 -13.17
CA ALA A 60 -10.08 -0.86 -13.88
C ALA A 60 -11.24 -0.16 -13.16
N GLU A 61 -11.85 -0.79 -12.16
CA GLU A 61 -13.16 -0.35 -11.64
C GLU A 61 -13.15 0.00 -10.15
N PRO A 62 -12.36 0.98 -9.69
CA PRO A 62 -12.59 1.56 -8.37
C PRO A 62 -13.87 2.42 -8.42
N VAL A 63 -14.92 1.98 -7.72
CA VAL A 63 -16.09 2.82 -7.44
C VAL A 63 -15.79 3.67 -6.21
N ALA A 64 -15.81 5.00 -6.37
CA ALA A 64 -15.68 5.91 -5.23
C ALA A 64 -16.95 5.83 -4.36
N GLY A 65 -16.81 5.31 -3.15
CA GLY A 65 -17.85 5.44 -2.14
C GLY A 65 -18.09 6.89 -1.75
N PRO A 66 -19.24 7.23 -1.13
CA PRO A 66 -19.62 8.60 -0.78
C PRO A 66 -18.60 9.33 0.13
N GLY A 67 -17.79 8.58 0.90
CA GLY A 67 -16.71 9.13 1.74
C GLY A 67 -15.37 9.34 1.02
N ALA A 68 -15.21 8.94 -0.24
CA ALA A 68 -13.91 8.93 -0.93
C ALA A 68 -13.27 10.32 -1.01
N ARG A 69 -14.08 11.38 -1.19
CA ARG A 69 -13.60 12.77 -1.23
C ARG A 69 -13.13 13.28 0.12
N VAL A 70 -13.82 12.89 1.20
CA VAL A 70 -13.44 13.25 2.57
C VAL A 70 -12.10 12.61 2.92
N VAL A 71 -11.91 11.35 2.53
CA VAL A 71 -10.63 10.64 2.71
C VAL A 71 -9.53 11.26 1.85
N ASP A 72 -9.80 11.59 0.59
CA ASP A 72 -8.83 12.26 -0.28
C ASP A 72 -8.38 13.60 0.31
N GLU A 73 -9.34 14.44 0.76
CA GLU A 73 -9.03 15.71 1.40
C GLU A 73 -8.19 15.53 2.67
N PHE A 74 -8.54 14.55 3.51
CA PHE A 74 -7.75 14.21 4.70
C PHE A 74 -6.33 13.75 4.35
N LEU A 75 -6.17 12.91 3.33
CA LEU A 75 -4.85 12.43 2.88
C LEU A 75 -3.99 13.58 2.33
N LEU A 76 -4.60 14.54 1.63
CA LEU A 76 -3.90 15.71 1.10
C LEU A 76 -3.54 16.72 2.19
N ARG A 77 -4.41 16.88 3.19
CA ARG A 77 -4.29 17.86 4.26
C ARG A 77 -4.60 17.21 5.61
N PRO A 78 -3.68 16.37 6.12
CA PRO A 78 -3.85 15.77 7.42
C PRO A 78 -3.88 16.88 8.48
N THR A 79 -4.72 16.67 9.49
CA THR A 79 -4.76 17.52 10.67
C THR A 79 -3.43 17.39 11.41
N THR A 80 -2.61 18.43 11.33
CA THR A 80 -1.27 18.48 11.94
C THR A 80 -1.22 19.57 12.98
N HIS A 81 -0.38 19.36 13.99
CA HIS A 81 -0.09 20.37 15.01
C HIS A 81 0.33 21.70 14.35
N PRO A 82 -0.08 22.87 14.87
CA PRO A 82 0.16 24.17 14.23
C PRO A 82 1.61 24.45 13.85
N LEU A 83 2.55 24.00 14.68
CA LEU A 83 4.00 24.14 14.45
C LEU A 83 4.53 23.32 13.25
N LEU A 84 3.81 22.28 12.82
CA LEU A 84 4.17 21.43 11.69
C LEU A 84 3.49 21.85 10.39
N ILE A 85 2.63 22.87 10.42
CA ILE A 85 1.96 23.41 9.23
C ILE A 85 2.95 23.78 8.10
N PRO A 86 4.06 24.50 8.33
CA PRO A 86 4.96 24.85 7.22
C PRO A 86 5.63 23.60 6.61
N ALA A 87 6.01 22.63 7.45
CA ALA A 87 6.54 21.36 6.99
C ALA A 87 5.49 20.56 6.20
N ARG A 88 4.22 20.55 6.64
CA ARG A 88 3.10 19.94 5.91
C ARG A 88 2.92 20.60 4.54
N GLU A 89 2.82 21.92 4.49
CA GLU A 89 2.55 22.63 3.24
C GLU A 89 3.66 22.46 2.18
N VAL A 90 4.91 22.30 2.61
CA VAL A 90 6.04 22.15 1.70
C VAL A 90 6.34 20.68 1.39
N LEU A 91 6.50 19.85 2.41
CA LEU A 91 6.93 18.46 2.25
C LEU A 91 5.75 17.52 2.00
N TRP A 92 4.73 17.57 2.86
CA TRP A 92 3.57 16.66 2.74
C TRP A 92 2.81 16.89 1.45
N ARG A 93 2.59 18.15 1.06
CA ARG A 93 1.91 18.46 -0.21
C ARG A 93 2.63 17.88 -1.43
N ARG A 94 3.98 17.89 -1.43
CA ARG A 94 4.80 17.28 -2.50
C ARG A 94 4.66 15.76 -2.51
N VAL A 95 4.67 15.13 -1.33
CA VAL A 95 4.48 13.68 -1.19
C VAL A 95 3.08 13.27 -1.63
N ALA A 96 2.05 13.96 -1.15
CA ALA A 96 0.65 13.65 -1.46
C ALA A 96 0.34 13.84 -2.96
N HIS A 97 0.86 14.90 -3.60
CA HIS A 97 0.72 15.07 -5.05
C HIS A 97 1.49 14.01 -5.86
N LEU A 98 2.68 13.60 -5.40
CA LEU A 98 3.42 12.52 -6.07
C LEU A 98 2.71 11.17 -5.91
N ALA A 99 2.12 10.91 -4.74
CA ALA A 99 1.32 9.72 -4.47
C ALA A 99 0.06 9.69 -5.35
N TYR A 100 -0.67 10.81 -5.44
CA TYR A 100 -1.82 10.93 -6.33
C TYR A 100 -1.42 10.70 -7.80
N ALA A 101 -0.32 11.31 -8.26
CA ALA A 101 0.14 11.14 -9.63
C ALA A 101 0.65 9.71 -9.94
N ALA A 102 1.00 8.93 -8.91
CA ALA A 102 1.37 7.52 -9.04
C ALA A 102 0.15 6.57 -9.11
N LEU A 103 -1.06 7.08 -8.91
CA LEU A 103 -2.28 6.28 -9.03
C LEU A 103 -2.55 5.87 -10.48
N PRO A 104 -3.32 4.79 -10.70
CA PRO A 104 -3.74 4.36 -12.03
C PRO A 104 -4.64 5.41 -12.71
N PRO A 105 -4.73 5.42 -14.07
CA PRO A 105 -5.55 6.36 -14.81
C PRO A 105 -7.04 6.37 -14.38
N CYS A 106 -7.62 5.22 -14.06
CA CYS A 106 -8.99 5.12 -13.57
C CYS A 106 -9.22 5.91 -12.27
N ALA A 107 -8.21 6.04 -11.41
CA ALA A 107 -8.30 6.87 -10.21
C ALA A 107 -8.22 8.36 -10.56
N HIS A 108 -7.45 8.75 -11.57
CA HIS A 108 -7.41 10.14 -12.04
C HIS A 108 -8.75 10.58 -12.62
N GLU A 109 -9.43 9.69 -13.36
CA GLU A 109 -10.79 9.90 -13.85
C GLU A 109 -11.80 10.00 -12.70
N LEU A 110 -11.70 9.10 -11.71
CA LEU A 110 -12.60 9.06 -10.56
C LEU A 110 -12.52 10.31 -9.67
N TYR A 111 -11.32 10.82 -9.45
CA TYR A 111 -11.07 12.00 -8.60
C TYR A 111 -11.03 13.32 -9.39
N GLY A 112 -10.95 13.27 -10.72
CA GLY A 112 -11.07 14.42 -11.61
C GLY A 112 -9.94 15.46 -11.54
N ARG A 113 -8.77 15.13 -10.97
CA ARG A 113 -7.64 16.07 -10.87
C ARG A 113 -6.58 15.77 -11.94
N PRO A 114 -5.97 16.80 -12.54
CA PRO A 114 -4.92 16.59 -13.53
C PRO A 114 -3.69 15.95 -12.88
N ALA A 115 -3.25 14.81 -13.41
CA ALA A 115 -2.04 14.13 -13.00
C ALA A 115 -0.82 14.58 -13.83
N LEU A 116 0.37 14.49 -13.22
CA LEU A 116 1.64 14.68 -13.93
C LEU A 116 1.83 13.57 -14.97
N ALA A 117 2.52 13.88 -16.08
CA ALA A 117 2.83 12.90 -17.10
C ALA A 117 3.54 11.65 -16.50
N PRO A 118 3.17 10.42 -16.88
CA PRO A 118 3.67 9.17 -16.25
C PRO A 118 5.20 9.06 -16.20
N ALA A 119 5.89 9.59 -17.22
CA ALA A 119 7.35 9.61 -17.27
C ALA A 119 7.97 10.50 -16.15
N VAL A 120 7.34 11.64 -15.85
CA VAL A 120 7.78 12.56 -14.79
C VAL A 120 7.54 11.93 -13.41
N VAL A 121 6.40 11.28 -13.23
CA VAL A 121 6.06 10.53 -12.01
C VAL A 121 7.08 9.44 -11.75
N THR A 122 7.36 8.61 -12.76
CA THR A 122 8.35 7.52 -12.67
C THR A 122 9.73 8.05 -12.30
N ARG A 123 10.19 9.14 -12.93
CA ARG A 123 11.47 9.76 -12.61
C ARG A 123 11.52 10.28 -11.18
N ARG A 124 10.47 10.98 -10.74
CA ARG A 124 10.38 11.51 -9.37
C ARG A 124 10.34 10.40 -8.34
N LEU A 125 9.55 9.34 -8.56
CA LEU A 125 9.50 8.16 -7.69
C LEU A 125 10.87 7.47 -7.59
N ARG A 126 11.57 7.27 -8.72
CA ARG A 126 12.93 6.70 -8.71
C ARG A 126 13.92 7.59 -7.96
N ALA A 127 13.88 8.91 -8.17
CA ALA A 127 14.73 9.86 -7.47
C ALA A 127 14.44 9.87 -5.95
N THR A 128 13.17 9.92 -5.56
CA THR A 128 12.75 9.85 -4.16
C THR A 128 13.13 8.52 -3.53
N GLY A 129 12.94 7.40 -4.22
CA GLY A 129 13.37 6.08 -3.76
C GLY A 129 14.91 5.96 -3.64
N GLY A 130 15.66 6.63 -4.51
CA GLY A 130 17.11 6.77 -4.41
C GLY A 130 17.53 7.54 -3.15
N LEU A 131 16.92 8.70 -2.91
CA LEU A 131 17.16 9.51 -1.71
C LEU A 131 16.81 8.76 -0.43
N LEU A 132 15.66 8.07 -0.39
CA LEU A 132 15.21 7.28 0.75
C LEU A 132 16.14 6.09 1.05
N ARG A 133 16.78 5.50 0.02
CA ARG A 133 17.79 4.46 0.20
C ARG A 133 19.11 4.99 0.77
N GLY A 134 19.37 6.28 0.65
CA GLY A 134 20.46 6.97 1.33
C GLY A 134 20.21 7.23 2.82
N VAL A 135 18.98 7.05 3.32
CA VAL A 135 18.65 7.24 4.74
C VAL A 135 19.18 6.04 5.55
N PRO A 136 19.99 6.25 6.60
CA PRO A 136 20.55 5.17 7.41
C PRO A 136 19.48 4.23 7.98
N ALA A 137 19.80 2.95 8.15
CA ALA A 137 18.85 1.94 8.63
C ALA A 137 18.29 2.21 10.05
N ARG A 138 18.99 3.00 10.88
CA ARG A 138 18.60 3.30 12.27
C ARG A 138 17.29 4.10 12.37
N PRO A 139 17.10 5.26 11.72
CA PRO A 139 15.80 5.93 11.68
C PRO A 139 14.72 5.12 10.95
N ARG A 140 15.07 4.36 9.89
CA ARG A 140 14.12 3.51 9.15
C ARG A 140 13.45 2.44 10.03
N ARG A 141 14.15 1.93 11.04
CA ARG A 141 13.62 0.93 12.00
C ARG A 141 12.83 1.55 13.16
N GLN A 142 12.88 2.87 13.37
CA GLN A 142 12.08 3.56 14.39
C GLN A 142 10.65 3.88 13.94
N LEU A 143 10.35 3.65 12.66
CA LEU A 143 9.00 3.71 12.10
C LEU A 143 8.49 2.28 11.85
N PRO A 144 8.09 1.59 12.93
CA PRO A 144 6.66 1.63 13.23
C PRO A 144 6.41 2.45 14.50
N PRO A 145 5.39 3.33 14.52
CA PRO A 145 4.96 3.96 15.76
C PRO A 145 4.75 2.90 16.85
N LYS A 146 5.13 3.20 18.09
CA LYS A 146 4.95 2.31 19.26
C LYS A 146 3.52 1.75 19.37
N HIS A 147 2.55 2.42 18.74
CA HIS A 147 1.15 2.04 18.63
C HIS A 147 0.93 0.74 17.83
N VAL A 148 1.67 0.51 16.74
CA VAL A 148 1.57 -0.73 15.94
C VAL A 148 2.11 -1.91 16.75
N LEU A 149 3.24 -1.71 17.43
CA LEU A 149 3.83 -2.72 18.33
C LEU A 149 2.91 -3.02 19.52
N ARG A 150 2.26 -2.00 20.10
CA ARG A 150 1.24 -2.18 21.16
C ARG A 150 -0.02 -2.86 20.66
N ALA A 151 -0.49 -2.56 19.45
CA ALA A 151 -1.65 -3.20 18.85
C ALA A 151 -1.38 -4.70 18.59
N MET A 152 -0.19 -5.05 18.09
CA MET A 152 0.25 -6.44 17.89
C MET A 152 0.48 -7.20 19.21
N ALA A 153 0.72 -6.50 20.32
CA ALA A 153 0.88 -7.11 21.64
C ALA A 153 -0.47 -7.38 22.36
N ARG A 154 -1.53 -6.66 21.98
CA ARG A 154 -2.86 -6.74 22.59
C ARG A 154 -3.56 -8.10 22.46
N PRO A 155 -3.47 -8.83 21.32
CA PRO A 155 -4.16 -10.11 21.14
C PRO A 155 -3.42 -11.32 21.75
N GLY A 156 -2.35 -11.12 22.53
CA GLY A 156 -1.64 -12.20 23.21
C GLY A 156 -0.61 -12.93 22.33
N PRO A 157 0.23 -13.81 22.92
CA PRO A 157 1.30 -14.53 22.22
C PRO A 157 0.79 -15.46 21.11
N ASP A 158 -0.46 -15.92 21.21
CA ASP A 158 -1.10 -16.83 20.25
C ASP A 158 -1.46 -16.15 18.92
N ALA A 159 -1.52 -14.82 18.90
CA ALA A 159 -1.79 -14.03 17.70
C ALA A 159 -0.52 -13.66 16.91
N ARG A 160 0.66 -14.09 17.36
CA ARG A 160 1.90 -13.90 16.60
C ARG A 160 1.96 -14.93 15.47
N PRO A 161 2.16 -14.51 14.20
CA PRO A 161 2.41 -15.47 13.13
C PRO A 161 3.62 -16.32 13.50
N ALA A 162 3.47 -17.64 13.38
CA ALA A 162 4.49 -18.61 13.75
C ALA A 162 5.83 -18.25 13.07
N PRO A 163 6.96 -18.29 13.79
CA PRO A 163 8.25 -17.97 13.19
C PRO A 163 8.53 -18.90 12.02
N TYR A 164 8.74 -18.29 10.86
CA TYR A 164 9.04 -18.98 9.61
C TYR A 164 10.32 -19.82 9.75
N LYS A 165 10.18 -21.15 9.77
CA LYS A 165 11.31 -22.06 9.57
C LYS A 165 11.59 -22.12 8.07
N ARG A 166 12.71 -21.54 7.63
CA ARG A 166 13.29 -21.83 6.31
C ARG A 166 13.65 -23.31 6.28
N GLY A 167 12.93 -24.09 5.48
CA GLY A 167 13.32 -25.46 5.14
C GLY A 167 14.69 -25.44 4.48
N ARG A 168 15.56 -26.35 4.93
CA ARG A 168 16.86 -26.66 4.34
C ARG A 168 16.67 -27.63 3.18
#